data_AF-A0A2V2WT55-F1
#
_entry.id   AF-A0A2V2WT55-F1
#
_cell.length_a   1.000
_cell.length_b   1.000
_cell.length_c   1.000
_cell.angle_alpha   90.00
_cell.angle_beta   90.00
_cell.angle_gamma   90.00
#
_symmetry.space_group_name_H-M   'P 1'
#
loop_
_entity.id
_entity.type
_entity.pdbx_description
1 polymer ?
#
loop_
_entity_poly.entity_id
_entity_poly.type
_entity_poly.pdbx_seq_one_letter_code
_entity_poly.pdbx_strand_id
1 'polypeptide(L)'
;MTMSVTGSFTVPYVPSPNGYAICVPYCYDASVGCGTSVEMSYTVVTDDKSTPVINFGEANPTSYSVTPAAPQARELSYMLLTGRDLTDRDVVRVIRSGSTCGSPAAPLLTNLRLIRLVAVSETLVNVTFIAPELITQQMRGIVCYRHAGSLLWSSVRKNPASPMDDFVIDILQPTSFTMVPESPSTGESITLFFVGTGLDASTDDAFLTTFHTATACCRKYRSFHAN
;
A
#
# COMPACT_ATOMS: atom_id res chain seq x y z
N MET A 1 -26.13 29.46 24.93
CA MET A 1 -25.83 28.66 23.72
C MET A 1 -24.45 28.07 23.89
N THR A 2 -24.33 26.74 23.89
CA THR A 2 -23.03 26.06 23.94
C THR A 2 -22.45 26.06 22.54
N MET A 3 -21.27 26.65 22.36
CA MET A 3 -20.55 26.61 21.08
C MET A 3 -19.62 25.39 21.10
N SER A 4 -19.64 24.58 20.04
CA SER A 4 -18.76 23.42 19.88
C SER A 4 -17.79 23.65 18.73
N VAL A 5 -16.51 23.37 18.95
CA VAL A 5 -15.48 23.34 17.91
C VAL A 5 -15.11 21.89 17.63
N THR A 6 -15.04 21.51 16.36
CA THR A 6 -14.67 20.16 15.93
C THR A 6 -13.33 20.17 15.22
N GLY A 7 -12.48 19.19 15.51
CA GLY A 7 -11.22 18.95 14.82
C GLY A 7 -10.90 17.46 14.77
N SER A 8 -9.85 17.10 14.03
CA SER A 8 -9.37 15.72 13.91
C SER A 8 -7.88 15.65 14.19
N PHE A 9 -7.44 14.58 14.83
CA PHE A 9 -6.02 14.26 15.02
C PHE A 9 -5.76 12.81 14.59
N THR A 10 -4.52 12.53 14.23
CA THR A 10 -4.07 11.18 13.87
C THR A 10 -3.23 10.61 14.99
N VAL A 11 -3.63 9.45 15.50
CA VAL A 11 -2.88 8.72 16.52
C VAL A 11 -1.73 7.95 15.84
N PRO A 12 -0.57 7.81 16.51
CA PRO A 12 0.47 6.88 16.05
C PRO A 12 -0.09 5.49 15.76
N TYR A 13 0.50 4.81 14.76
CA TYR A 13 0.01 3.49 14.33
C TYR A 13 0.06 2.44 15.44
N VAL A 14 1.04 2.56 16.33
CA VAL A 14 1.13 1.84 17.59
C VAL A 14 0.77 2.83 18.71
N PRO A 15 -0.46 2.79 19.26
CA PRO A 15 -0.87 3.72 20.29
C PRO A 15 -0.18 3.42 21.64
N SER A 16 -0.09 4.43 22.49
CA SER A 16 0.34 4.28 23.89
C SER A 16 -0.64 3.37 24.64
N PRO A 17 -0.16 2.33 25.37
CA PRO A 17 -1.03 1.48 26.19
C PRO A 17 -1.63 2.25 27.38
N ASN A 18 -1.03 3.37 27.76
CA ASN A 18 -1.50 4.25 28.83
C ASN A 18 -2.50 5.30 28.31
N GLY A 19 -2.85 5.25 27.02
CA GLY A 19 -3.74 6.18 26.34
C GLY A 19 -3.18 7.60 26.21
N TYR A 20 -4.08 8.55 25.90
CA TYR A 20 -3.76 9.94 25.59
C TYR A 20 -4.68 10.90 26.32
N ALA A 21 -4.11 11.97 26.87
CA ALA A 21 -4.86 13.09 27.43
C ALA A 21 -5.07 14.17 26.37
N ILE A 22 -6.24 14.83 26.39
CA ILE A 22 -6.49 16.03 25.59
C ILE A 22 -6.08 17.24 26.42
N CYS A 23 -5.02 17.93 25.99
CA CYS A 23 -4.59 19.19 26.59
C CYS A 23 -5.05 20.36 25.72
N VAL A 24 -5.84 21.27 26.28
CA VAL A 24 -6.26 22.50 25.60
C VAL A 24 -5.51 23.68 26.22
N PRO A 25 -4.81 24.50 25.42
CA PRO A 25 -4.16 25.70 25.94
C PRO A 25 -5.21 26.72 26.38
N TYR A 26 -4.98 27.34 27.53
CA TYR A 26 -5.76 28.49 28.00
C TYR A 26 -5.19 29.77 27.38
N CYS A 27 -6.00 30.45 26.57
CA CYS A 27 -5.62 31.72 25.95
C CYS A 27 -6.37 32.85 26.66
N TYR A 28 -5.66 33.61 27.49
CA TYR A 28 -6.24 34.73 28.23
C TYR A 28 -6.59 35.93 27.33
N ASP A 29 -5.86 36.11 26.22
CA ASP A 29 -6.08 37.19 25.27
C ASP A 29 -6.16 36.67 23.83
N ALA A 30 -7.33 36.79 23.21
CA ALA A 30 -7.60 36.37 21.84
C ALA A 30 -6.88 37.23 20.78
N SER A 31 -6.40 38.43 21.14
CA SER A 31 -5.74 39.36 20.21
C SER A 31 -4.28 38.98 19.88
N VAL A 32 -3.62 38.21 20.76
CA VAL A 32 -2.21 37.81 20.63
C VAL A 32 -2.05 36.43 19.95
N GLY A 33 -3.16 35.72 19.77
CA GLY A 33 -3.20 34.37 19.20
C GLY A 33 -2.75 33.30 20.20
N CYS A 34 -3.44 32.16 20.20
CA CYS A 34 -2.98 30.98 20.92
C CYS A 34 -1.70 30.45 20.25
N GLY A 35 -0.53 30.59 20.88
CA GLY A 35 0.68 29.85 20.47
C GLY A 35 1.94 30.63 20.11
N THR A 36 2.07 31.91 20.48
CA THR A 36 3.34 32.67 20.30
C THR A 36 4.12 32.90 21.60
N SER A 37 3.55 32.54 22.76
CA SER A 37 4.17 32.67 24.09
C SER A 37 4.76 31.35 24.58
N VAL A 38 5.95 31.41 25.18
CA VAL A 38 6.69 30.27 25.76
C VAL A 38 6.10 29.75 27.07
N GLU A 39 5.15 30.47 27.68
CA GLU A 39 4.47 30.09 28.93
C GLU A 39 2.96 30.03 28.70
N MET A 40 2.45 28.88 28.25
CA MET A 40 1.01 28.60 28.16
C MET A 40 0.58 27.69 29.31
N SER A 41 -0.52 28.04 29.97
CA SER A 41 -1.22 27.12 30.87
C SER A 41 -2.09 26.18 30.04
N TYR A 42 -2.09 24.89 30.37
CA TYR A 42 -2.94 23.88 29.73
C TYR A 42 -3.93 23.33 30.73
N THR A 43 -5.14 23.05 30.27
CA THR A 43 -6.09 22.24 31.03
C THR A 43 -6.26 20.88 30.36
N VAL A 44 -6.32 19.82 31.17
CA VAL A 44 -6.66 18.50 30.68
C VAL A 44 -8.18 18.41 30.64
N VAL A 45 -8.71 18.21 29.45
CA VAL A 45 -10.15 18.05 29.27
C VAL A 45 -10.53 16.61 29.57
N THR A 46 -11.49 16.44 30.46
CA THR A 46 -12.05 15.15 30.85
C THR A 46 -13.42 14.96 30.22
N ASP A 47 -13.82 13.71 30.01
CA ASP A 47 -15.23 13.37 29.89
C ASP A 47 -15.89 13.36 31.28
N ASP A 48 -17.16 12.97 31.34
CA ASP A 48 -17.94 12.87 32.57
C ASP A 48 -17.41 11.83 33.60
N LYS A 49 -16.35 11.09 33.26
CA LYS A 49 -15.81 9.98 34.06
C LYS A 49 -14.51 10.30 34.80
N SER A 50 -14.21 11.60 34.98
CA SER A 50 -13.12 12.12 35.83
C SER A 50 -11.71 11.55 35.60
N THR A 51 -11.48 10.82 34.50
CA THR A 51 -10.17 10.27 34.12
C THR A 51 -9.90 10.55 32.63
N PRO A 52 -9.00 11.48 32.28
CA PRO A 52 -8.78 11.90 30.91
C PRO A 52 -7.82 10.95 30.19
N VAL A 53 -8.31 9.79 29.78
CA VAL A 53 -7.52 8.84 28.99
C VAL A 53 -8.34 8.32 27.84
N ILE A 54 -8.04 8.80 26.62
CA ILE A 54 -8.53 8.18 25.40
C ILE A 54 -7.63 6.98 25.11
N ASN A 55 -8.22 5.79 25.15
CA ASN A 55 -7.56 4.56 24.76
C ASN A 55 -7.88 4.23 23.31
N PHE A 56 -6.86 3.85 22.56
CA PHE A 56 -7.00 3.37 21.19
C PHE A 56 -6.69 1.87 21.18
N GLY A 57 -7.54 1.09 20.51
CA GLY A 57 -7.20 -0.28 20.21
C GLY A 57 -6.02 -0.36 19.24
N GLU A 58 -5.33 -1.50 19.23
CA GLU A 58 -4.33 -1.79 18.21
C GLU A 58 -4.93 -1.76 16.81
N ALA A 59 -4.11 -1.42 15.81
CA ALA A 59 -4.50 -1.48 14.41
C ALA A 59 -4.93 -2.91 14.05
N ASN A 60 -6.07 -3.03 13.36
CA ASN A 60 -6.54 -4.30 12.84
C ASN A 60 -7.05 -4.11 11.40
N PRO A 61 -6.44 -4.75 10.39
CA PRO A 61 -5.23 -5.57 10.41
C PRO A 61 -4.01 -4.83 10.98
N THR A 62 -3.11 -5.59 11.61
CA THR A 62 -1.88 -5.07 12.21
C THR A 62 -0.82 -4.81 11.15
N SER A 63 -0.78 -5.64 10.09
CA SER A 63 0.18 -5.49 9.00
C SER A 63 -0.26 -6.15 7.70
N TYR A 64 0.50 -5.93 6.63
CA TYR A 64 0.39 -6.70 5.39
C TYR A 64 1.77 -7.09 4.82
N SER A 65 1.82 -8.16 4.05
CA SER A 65 2.96 -8.50 3.19
C SER A 65 2.50 -8.62 1.74
N VAL A 66 3.44 -8.53 0.79
CA VAL A 66 3.16 -8.72 -0.65
C VAL A 66 4.02 -9.84 -1.21
N THR A 67 3.46 -10.61 -2.14
CA THR A 67 4.15 -11.66 -2.89
C THR A 67 3.85 -11.47 -4.38
N PRO A 68 4.89 -11.30 -5.24
CA PRO A 68 6.30 -11.23 -4.87
C PRO A 68 6.62 -9.97 -4.02
N ALA A 69 7.82 -9.93 -3.43
CA ALA A 69 8.20 -8.86 -2.51
C ALA A 69 8.25 -7.46 -3.17
N ALA A 70 8.53 -7.45 -4.48
CA ALA A 70 8.55 -6.29 -5.36
C ALA A 70 7.63 -6.57 -6.58
N PRO A 71 6.30 -6.46 -6.40
CA PRO A 71 5.34 -6.76 -7.45
C PRO A 71 5.45 -5.78 -8.61
N GLN A 72 5.48 -6.29 -9.84
CA GLN A 72 5.61 -5.46 -11.03
C GLN A 72 4.28 -5.28 -11.77
N ALA A 73 4.21 -4.27 -12.64
CA ALA A 73 3.08 -4.14 -13.56
C ALA A 73 2.88 -5.42 -14.39
N ARG A 74 1.63 -5.81 -14.61
CA ARG A 74 1.17 -7.04 -15.27
C ARG A 74 1.50 -8.36 -14.56
N GLU A 75 2.11 -8.30 -13.38
CA GLU A 75 2.33 -9.47 -12.55
C GLU A 75 1.16 -9.71 -11.61
N LEU A 76 0.60 -10.93 -11.65
CA LEU A 76 -0.43 -11.32 -10.70
C LEU A 76 0.21 -11.47 -9.32
N SER A 77 -0.25 -10.66 -8.37
CA SER A 77 0.38 -10.52 -7.06
C SER A 77 -0.63 -10.73 -5.93
N TYR A 78 -0.11 -10.97 -4.73
CA TYR A 78 -0.89 -11.29 -3.54
C TYR A 78 -0.48 -10.38 -2.39
N MET A 79 -1.46 -9.89 -1.65
CA MET A 79 -1.27 -9.14 -0.40
C MET A 79 -1.90 -9.92 0.74
N LEU A 80 -1.08 -10.36 1.70
CA LEU A 80 -1.54 -11.08 2.88
C LEU A 80 -1.67 -10.12 4.05
N LEU A 81 -2.90 -9.83 4.46
CA LEU A 81 -3.24 -9.04 5.64
C LEU A 81 -3.20 -9.94 6.88
N THR A 82 -2.56 -9.46 7.95
CA THR A 82 -2.48 -10.16 9.25
C THR A 82 -3.19 -9.34 10.32
N GLY A 83 -4.03 -9.99 11.13
CA GLY A 83 -4.82 -9.33 12.15
C GLY A 83 -5.64 -10.31 12.98
N ARG A 84 -6.83 -9.87 13.39
CA ARG A 84 -7.81 -10.65 14.16
C ARG A 84 -9.22 -10.43 13.62
N ASP A 85 -10.08 -11.42 13.78
CA ASP A 85 -11.48 -11.39 13.34
C ASP A 85 -11.65 -10.99 11.86
N LEU A 86 -10.67 -11.29 11.01
CA LEU A 86 -10.70 -10.93 9.60
C LEU A 86 -11.64 -11.88 8.83
N THR A 87 -12.41 -11.31 7.92
CA THR A 87 -13.42 -12.02 7.14
C THR A 87 -13.37 -11.65 5.66
N ASP A 88 -14.04 -12.44 4.83
CA ASP A 88 -14.21 -12.16 3.40
C ASP A 88 -15.26 -11.08 3.12
N ARG A 89 -15.97 -10.60 4.15
CA ARG A 89 -16.92 -9.48 4.07
C ARG A 89 -16.25 -8.12 4.28
N ASP A 90 -14.99 -8.12 4.67
CA ASP A 90 -14.22 -6.90 4.86
C ASP A 90 -13.91 -6.23 3.52
N VAL A 91 -13.58 -4.94 3.58
CA VAL A 91 -13.31 -4.15 2.38
C VAL A 91 -11.89 -3.61 2.42
N VAL A 92 -11.17 -3.82 1.32
CA VAL A 92 -9.83 -3.30 1.09
C VAL A 92 -9.85 -2.36 -0.10
N ARG A 93 -9.13 -1.25 0.01
CA ARG A 93 -8.82 -0.37 -1.11
C ARG A 93 -7.41 0.16 -0.98
N VAL A 94 -6.79 0.53 -2.09
CA VAL A 94 -5.50 1.24 -2.08
C VAL A 94 -5.73 2.62 -2.65
N ILE A 95 -5.34 3.65 -1.89
CA ILE A 95 -5.46 5.06 -2.27
C ILE A 95 -4.09 5.64 -2.60
N ARG A 96 -4.04 6.77 -3.31
CA ARG A 96 -2.76 7.46 -3.59
C ARG A 96 -2.10 7.93 -2.30
N SER A 97 -0.77 7.92 -2.28
CA SER A 97 0.02 8.49 -1.17
C SER A 97 -0.38 9.94 -0.88
N GLY A 98 -0.35 10.34 0.39
CA GLY A 98 -0.81 11.67 0.85
C GLY A 98 -2.32 11.79 1.08
N SER A 99 -3.11 10.78 0.74
CA SER A 99 -4.55 10.72 1.06
C SER A 99 -4.81 10.00 2.38
N THR A 100 -6.04 10.10 2.92
CA THR A 100 -6.42 9.46 4.19
C THR A 100 -7.52 8.42 4.00
N CYS A 101 -7.37 7.24 4.60
CA CYS A 101 -8.31 6.13 4.46
C CYS A 101 -9.74 6.44 4.89
N GLY A 102 -9.93 7.33 5.87
CA GLY A 102 -11.26 7.78 6.31
C GLY A 102 -11.99 8.70 5.33
N SER A 103 -11.30 9.26 4.33
CA SER A 103 -11.93 10.19 3.39
C SER A 103 -12.70 9.43 2.29
N PRO A 104 -13.99 9.72 2.07
CA PRO A 104 -14.73 9.15 0.94
C PRO A 104 -14.21 9.67 -0.40
N ALA A 105 -13.63 10.87 -0.42
CA ALA A 105 -13.05 11.51 -1.61
C ALA A 105 -11.59 11.09 -1.88
N ALA A 106 -11.02 10.17 -1.09
CA ALA A 106 -9.65 9.72 -1.30
C ALA A 106 -9.51 9.04 -2.67
N PRO A 107 -8.62 9.54 -3.55
CA PRO A 107 -8.42 8.97 -4.88
C PRO A 107 -7.81 7.58 -4.78
N LEU A 108 -8.44 6.61 -5.45
CA LEU A 108 -7.89 5.26 -5.60
C LEU A 108 -6.55 5.29 -6.35
N LEU A 109 -5.68 4.34 -6.04
CA LEU A 109 -4.44 4.16 -6.78
C LEU A 109 -4.77 3.71 -8.21
N THR A 110 -4.45 4.58 -9.18
CA THR A 110 -4.78 4.37 -10.61
C THR A 110 -4.04 3.16 -11.17
N ASN A 111 -4.65 2.44 -12.12
CA ASN A 111 -4.10 1.22 -12.71
C ASN A 111 -3.87 0.08 -11.68
N LEU A 112 -4.42 0.14 -10.46
CA LEU A 112 -4.46 -1.02 -9.57
C LEU A 112 -5.86 -1.65 -9.58
N ARG A 113 -5.92 -2.97 -9.78
CA ARG A 113 -7.14 -3.74 -9.65
C ARG A 113 -6.99 -4.80 -8.58
N LEU A 114 -7.80 -4.69 -7.53
CA LEU A 114 -8.01 -5.78 -6.57
C LEU A 114 -8.99 -6.78 -7.19
N ILE A 115 -8.54 -8.01 -7.38
CA ILE A 115 -9.28 -9.06 -8.10
C ILE A 115 -10.17 -9.83 -7.14
N ARG A 116 -9.62 -10.22 -5.99
CA ARG A 116 -10.28 -11.12 -5.04
C ARG A 116 -9.76 -10.87 -3.65
N LEU A 117 -10.65 -10.98 -2.67
CA LEU A 117 -10.34 -11.04 -1.25
C LEU A 117 -10.83 -12.37 -0.71
N VAL A 118 -9.98 -13.10 0.01
CA VAL A 118 -10.30 -14.42 0.58
C VAL A 118 -9.82 -14.46 2.02
N ALA A 119 -10.72 -14.78 2.95
CA ALA A 119 -10.33 -15.16 4.30
C ALA A 119 -9.63 -16.53 4.26
N VAL A 120 -8.35 -16.54 4.58
CA VAL A 120 -7.54 -17.77 4.73
C VAL A 120 -7.79 -18.36 6.11
N SER A 121 -7.93 -17.50 7.11
CA SER A 121 -8.35 -17.81 8.48
C SER A 121 -8.89 -16.53 9.14
N GLU A 122 -9.33 -16.60 10.40
CA GLU A 122 -9.77 -15.44 11.17
C GLU A 122 -8.63 -14.43 11.45
N THR A 123 -7.37 -14.78 11.19
CA THR A 123 -6.22 -13.88 11.38
C THR A 123 -5.55 -13.49 10.06
N LEU A 124 -5.96 -14.08 8.94
CA LEU A 124 -5.30 -13.90 7.64
C LEU A 124 -6.31 -13.72 6.51
N VAL A 125 -6.15 -12.63 5.77
CA VAL A 125 -6.89 -12.36 4.53
C VAL A 125 -5.92 -12.20 3.38
N ASN A 126 -6.12 -12.95 2.31
CA ASN A 126 -5.35 -12.81 1.08
C ASN A 126 -6.12 -11.96 0.07
N VAL A 127 -5.44 -10.97 -0.49
CA VAL A 127 -5.96 -10.09 -1.54
C VAL A 127 -5.15 -10.31 -2.82
N THR A 128 -5.78 -10.83 -3.86
CA THR A 128 -5.17 -10.93 -5.18
C THR A 128 -5.31 -9.61 -5.91
N PHE A 129 -4.25 -9.10 -6.52
CA PHE A 129 -4.26 -7.85 -7.28
C PHE A 129 -3.36 -7.92 -8.51
N ILE A 130 -3.57 -6.97 -9.42
CA ILE A 130 -2.73 -6.76 -10.60
C ILE A 130 -2.75 -5.28 -10.98
N ALA A 131 -1.66 -4.78 -11.54
CA ALA A 131 -1.67 -3.55 -12.32
C ALA A 131 -1.70 -3.90 -13.82
N PRO A 132 -2.85 -3.82 -14.52
CA PRO A 132 -2.99 -4.41 -15.86
C PRO A 132 -2.23 -3.67 -16.96
N GLU A 133 -2.00 -2.37 -16.81
CA GLU A 133 -1.28 -1.55 -17.79
C GLU A 133 0.20 -1.42 -17.42
N LEU A 134 1.05 -1.26 -18.44
CA LEU A 134 2.46 -0.94 -18.21
C LEU A 134 2.59 0.44 -17.57
N ILE A 135 3.57 0.59 -16.70
CA ILE A 135 3.86 1.85 -16.02
C ILE A 135 5.29 2.27 -16.32
N THR A 136 5.51 3.58 -16.46
CA THR A 136 6.84 4.18 -16.66
C THR A 136 7.43 4.75 -15.38
N GLN A 137 6.64 4.78 -14.31
CA GLN A 137 7.01 5.23 -12.98
C GLN A 137 6.39 4.32 -11.94
N GLN A 138 7.11 4.10 -10.84
CA GLN A 138 6.65 3.30 -9.72
C GLN A 138 5.36 3.88 -9.13
N MET A 139 4.36 3.03 -8.93
CA MET A 139 3.12 3.43 -8.27
C MET A 139 3.27 3.30 -6.76
N ARG A 140 2.80 4.32 -6.02
CA ARG A 140 2.85 4.37 -4.55
C ARG A 140 1.47 4.67 -3.98
N GLY A 141 1.08 3.93 -2.95
CA GLY A 141 -0.22 4.11 -2.31
C GLY A 141 -0.28 3.67 -0.85
N ILE A 142 -1.44 3.86 -0.26
CA ILE A 142 -1.76 3.51 1.13
C ILE A 142 -2.83 2.44 1.12
N VAL A 143 -2.57 1.32 1.80
CA VAL A 143 -3.56 0.25 1.99
C VAL A 143 -4.55 0.70 3.04
N CYS A 144 -5.82 0.70 2.68
CA CYS A 144 -6.93 1.00 3.55
C CYS A 144 -7.79 -0.24 3.74
N TYR A 145 -8.23 -0.44 4.97
CA TYR A 145 -9.07 -1.56 5.34
C TYR A 145 -10.27 -1.07 6.15
N ARG A 146 -11.40 -1.76 5.96
CA ARG A 146 -12.61 -1.58 6.76
C ARG A 146 -13.21 -2.93 7.08
N HIS A 147 -13.35 -3.20 8.38
CA HIS A 147 -14.04 -4.38 8.88
C HIS A 147 -15.53 -4.33 8.53
N ALA A 148 -16.13 -5.47 8.21
CA ALA A 148 -17.53 -5.56 7.75
C ALA A 148 -18.54 -4.95 8.73
N GLY A 149 -18.28 -5.07 10.03
CA GLY A 149 -19.11 -4.49 11.11
C GLY A 149 -18.81 -3.03 11.45
N SER A 150 -17.90 -2.37 10.72
CA SER A 150 -17.43 -1.00 11.01
C SER A 150 -17.71 -0.05 9.85
N LEU A 151 -18.02 1.20 10.17
CA LEU A 151 -18.07 2.29 9.20
C LEU A 151 -16.71 3.01 9.06
N LEU A 152 -15.78 2.72 9.97
CA LEU A 152 -14.49 3.40 10.06
C LEU A 152 -13.44 2.67 9.22
N TRP A 153 -12.69 3.45 8.44
CA TRP A 153 -11.55 2.99 7.69
C TRP A 153 -10.26 3.21 8.50
N SER A 154 -9.38 2.23 8.45
CA SER A 154 -8.01 2.31 8.98
C SER A 154 -7.01 2.19 7.85
N SER A 155 -5.82 2.76 8.02
CA SER A 155 -4.66 2.41 7.20
C SER A 155 -4.05 1.11 7.72
N VAL A 156 -3.45 0.33 6.83
CA VAL A 156 -2.65 -0.85 7.17
C VAL A 156 -1.23 -0.64 6.67
N ARG A 157 -0.24 -0.95 7.50
CA ARG A 157 1.19 -0.78 7.16
C ARG A 157 1.83 -2.11 6.77
N LYS A 158 2.84 -2.07 5.90
CA LYS A 158 3.65 -3.26 5.60
C LYS A 158 4.46 -3.66 6.83
N ASN A 159 5.18 -2.69 7.40
CA ASN A 159 5.87 -2.80 8.67
C ASN A 159 5.29 -1.79 9.68
N PRO A 160 4.68 -2.25 10.79
CA PRO A 160 4.14 -1.37 11.84
C PRO A 160 5.19 -0.45 12.49
N ALA A 161 6.46 -0.87 12.51
CA ALA A 161 7.58 -0.11 13.08
C ALA A 161 8.22 0.88 12.08
N SER A 162 7.89 0.79 10.79
CA SER A 162 8.41 1.70 9.76
C SER A 162 7.50 2.91 9.58
N PRO A 163 8.05 4.14 9.48
CA PRO A 163 7.25 5.34 9.28
C PRO A 163 6.60 5.42 7.89
N MET A 164 7.15 4.76 6.86
CA MET A 164 6.63 4.81 5.48
C MET A 164 6.94 3.53 4.70
N ASP A 165 6.06 2.54 4.80
CA ASP A 165 6.04 1.47 3.80
C ASP A 165 4.76 1.62 2.98
N ASP A 166 4.79 2.59 2.07
CA ASP A 166 3.79 2.71 1.01
C ASP A 166 3.66 1.35 0.30
N PHE A 167 2.45 1.04 -0.12
CA PHE A 167 2.21 -0.01 -1.10
C PHE A 167 2.85 0.40 -2.42
N VAL A 168 3.67 -0.49 -2.98
CA VAL A 168 4.48 -0.20 -4.16
C VAL A 168 4.20 -1.22 -5.27
N ILE A 169 4.05 -0.73 -6.50
CA ILE A 169 4.12 -1.55 -7.72
C ILE A 169 5.27 -1.00 -8.57
N ASP A 170 6.19 -1.89 -8.95
CA ASP A 170 7.36 -1.58 -9.75
C ASP A 170 7.11 -1.66 -11.25
N ILE A 171 8.00 -1.01 -11.99
CA ILE A 171 8.02 -1.05 -13.46
C ILE A 171 8.38 -2.49 -13.87
N LEU A 172 7.60 -3.05 -14.81
CA LEU A 172 7.88 -4.37 -15.38
C LEU A 172 9.28 -4.43 -15.98
N GLN A 173 10.05 -5.46 -15.59
CA GLN A 173 11.38 -5.76 -16.09
C GLN A 173 11.36 -7.08 -16.91
N PRO A 174 12.18 -7.19 -17.97
CA PRO A 174 12.95 -6.10 -18.59
C PRO A 174 12.03 -5.05 -19.26
N THR A 175 12.58 -3.85 -19.50
CA THR A 175 11.83 -2.74 -20.12
C THR A 175 11.98 -2.68 -21.63
N SER A 176 13.10 -3.19 -22.17
CA SER A 176 13.33 -3.31 -23.61
C SER A 176 14.37 -4.39 -23.93
N PHE A 177 14.61 -4.63 -25.22
CA PHE A 177 15.68 -5.51 -25.68
C PHE A 177 16.31 -4.98 -26.97
N THR A 178 17.55 -5.39 -27.26
CA THR A 178 18.20 -5.27 -28.58
C THR A 178 18.59 -6.65 -29.10
N MET A 179 18.90 -6.76 -30.40
CA MET A 179 19.18 -8.04 -31.05
C MET A 179 20.38 -7.94 -31.99
N VAL A 180 21.21 -8.99 -32.03
CA VAL A 180 22.34 -9.12 -32.97
C VAL A 180 22.29 -10.48 -33.68
N PRO A 181 22.34 -10.53 -35.04
CA PRO A 181 22.31 -9.37 -35.96
C PRO A 181 20.92 -8.70 -35.97
N GLU A 182 20.85 -7.42 -36.36
CA GLU A 182 19.58 -6.66 -36.41
C GLU A 182 18.60 -7.19 -37.48
N SER A 183 19.10 -7.92 -38.47
CA SER A 183 18.31 -8.51 -39.57
C SER A 183 18.76 -9.95 -39.82
N PRO A 184 18.39 -10.89 -38.92
CA PRO A 184 18.79 -12.28 -39.03
C PRO A 184 18.05 -12.99 -40.17
N SER A 185 18.74 -13.89 -40.85
CA SER A 185 18.18 -14.83 -41.82
C SER A 185 17.75 -16.13 -41.16
N THR A 186 16.83 -16.85 -41.81
CA THR A 186 16.42 -18.19 -41.35
C THR A 186 17.63 -19.11 -41.19
N GLY A 187 17.77 -19.70 -40.01
CA GLY A 187 18.89 -20.58 -39.68
C GLY A 187 20.08 -19.88 -39.02
N GLU A 188 20.09 -18.55 -38.97
CA GLU A 188 21.11 -17.80 -38.24
C GLU A 188 20.84 -17.79 -36.73
N SER A 189 21.92 -17.75 -35.95
CA SER A 189 21.82 -17.54 -34.50
C SER A 189 21.63 -16.07 -34.21
N ILE A 190 20.74 -15.78 -33.27
CA ILE A 190 20.53 -14.42 -32.75
C ILE A 190 20.96 -14.37 -31.29
N THR A 191 21.44 -13.21 -30.87
CA THR A 191 21.66 -12.86 -29.46
C THR A 191 20.71 -11.73 -29.09
N LEU A 192 19.99 -11.88 -27.98
CA LEU A 192 19.12 -10.85 -27.42
C LEU A 192 19.79 -10.24 -26.19
N PHE A 193 19.79 -8.92 -26.10
CA PHE A 193 20.28 -8.18 -24.94
C PHE A 193 19.10 -7.46 -24.27
N PHE A 194 18.73 -7.90 -23.08
CA PHE A 194 17.64 -7.29 -22.32
C PHE A 194 18.14 -6.09 -21.53
N VAL A 195 17.34 -5.01 -21.53
CA VAL A 195 17.63 -3.78 -20.79
C VAL A 195 16.63 -3.65 -19.65
N GLY A 196 17.15 -3.49 -18.44
CA GLY A 196 16.35 -3.40 -17.24
C GLY A 196 17.20 -3.39 -15.98
N THR A 197 16.54 -3.40 -14.85
CA THR A 197 17.15 -3.47 -13.52
C THR A 197 16.84 -4.81 -12.87
N GLY A 198 17.78 -5.37 -12.11
CA GLY A 198 17.56 -6.62 -11.39
C GLY A 198 17.44 -7.85 -12.29
N LEU A 199 17.91 -7.77 -13.53
CA LEU A 199 18.02 -8.91 -14.44
C LEU A 199 19.16 -9.82 -13.95
N ASP A 200 18.88 -11.10 -13.85
CA ASP A 200 19.83 -12.13 -13.40
C ASP A 200 19.83 -13.30 -14.38
N ALA A 201 20.92 -13.43 -15.12
CA ALA A 201 21.12 -14.45 -16.12
C ALA A 201 21.07 -15.90 -15.60
N SER A 202 21.30 -16.10 -14.30
CA SER A 202 21.27 -17.42 -13.68
C SER A 202 19.86 -17.89 -13.31
N THR A 203 18.90 -16.96 -13.19
CA THR A 203 17.53 -17.25 -12.77
C THR A 203 16.48 -16.88 -13.82
N ASP A 204 16.75 -15.87 -14.64
CA ASP A 204 15.81 -15.34 -15.61
C ASP A 204 15.79 -16.20 -16.88
N ASP A 205 14.57 -16.46 -17.36
CA ASP A 205 14.32 -17.20 -18.60
C ASP A 205 13.65 -16.26 -19.61
N ALA A 206 14.15 -16.27 -20.84
CA ALA A 206 13.45 -15.71 -21.98
C ALA A 206 12.97 -16.81 -22.93
N PHE A 207 11.81 -16.63 -23.55
CA PHE A 207 11.34 -17.51 -24.62
C PHE A 207 10.80 -16.69 -25.79
N LEU A 208 11.01 -17.22 -27.00
CA LEU A 208 10.46 -16.65 -28.23
C LEU A 208 9.13 -17.33 -28.56
N THR A 209 8.18 -16.58 -29.14
CA THR A 209 6.89 -17.10 -29.60
C THR A 209 6.43 -16.40 -30.88
N THR A 210 5.54 -17.03 -31.64
CA THR A 210 5.21 -16.69 -33.04
C THR A 210 3.98 -15.80 -33.21
N PHE A 211 3.39 -15.28 -32.13
CA PHE A 211 2.20 -14.42 -32.20
C PHE A 211 2.21 -13.27 -31.17
N HIS A 212 1.58 -12.15 -31.53
CA HIS A 212 1.42 -10.96 -30.69
C HIS A 212 0.23 -11.03 -29.71
N THR A 213 -0.30 -12.22 -29.42
CA THR A 213 -1.38 -12.37 -28.43
C THR A 213 -0.80 -12.81 -27.10
N ALA A 214 -1.39 -12.38 -25.98
CA ALA A 214 -0.92 -12.76 -24.63
C ALA A 214 -0.86 -14.30 -24.42
N THR A 215 -1.67 -15.07 -25.16
CA THR A 215 -1.64 -16.54 -25.19
C THR A 215 -0.43 -17.13 -25.89
N ALA A 216 0.23 -16.38 -26.78
CA ALA A 216 1.44 -16.80 -27.46
C ALA A 216 2.60 -16.97 -26.47
N CYS A 217 2.65 -16.14 -25.42
CA CYS A 217 3.68 -16.24 -24.39
C CYS A 217 3.61 -17.54 -23.56
N CYS A 218 2.58 -18.37 -23.74
CA CYS A 218 2.46 -19.67 -23.09
C CYS A 218 3.00 -20.83 -23.95
N ARG A 219 3.39 -20.60 -25.22
CA ARG A 219 4.02 -21.60 -26.09
C ARG A 219 5.52 -21.33 -26.19
N LYS A 220 6.30 -22.01 -25.34
CA LYS A 220 7.78 -21.96 -25.38
C LYS A 220 8.30 -22.60 -26.67
N TYR A 221 8.99 -21.83 -27.51
CA TYR A 221 9.75 -22.41 -28.63
C TYR A 221 11.19 -22.77 -28.24
N ARG A 222 11.83 -21.97 -27.38
CA ARG A 222 13.20 -22.18 -26.87
C ARG A 222 13.41 -21.34 -25.61
N SER A 223 14.10 -21.85 -24.60
CA SER A 223 14.61 -21.05 -23.47
C SER A 223 15.99 -20.49 -23.87
N PHE A 224 16.23 -19.24 -23.48
CA PHE A 224 17.54 -18.60 -23.55
C PHE A 224 18.03 -18.39 -22.11
N HIS A 225 19.25 -18.84 -21.83
CA HIS A 225 20.00 -18.37 -20.67
C HIS A 225 20.68 -17.07 -21.09
N ALA A 226 20.51 -16.00 -20.31
CA ALA A 226 21.37 -14.83 -20.49
C ALA A 226 22.81 -15.24 -20.10
N ASN A 227 23.80 -14.62 -20.74
CA ASN A 227 25.22 -14.79 -20.40
C ASN A 227 25.71 -13.56 -19.64
#